data_AF-G0V6T6-F1
#
_entry.id   AF-G0V6T6-F1
#
_cell.length_a   1.000
_cell.length_b   1.000
_cell.length_c   1.000
_cell.angle_alpha   90.00
_cell.angle_beta   90.00
_cell.angle_gamma   90.00
#
_symmetry.space_group_name_H-M   'P 1'
#
loop_
_entity.id
_entity.type
_entity.pdbx_description
1 polymer ?
#
loop_
_entity_poly.entity_id
_entity_poly.type
_entity_poly.pdbx_seq_one_letter_code
_entity_poly.pdbx_strand_id
1 'polypeptide(L)'
;MSKNTMKLQGRQLFEKIGKPTKIVAPMVDQSELAWRILSRKYGATLAYTPMFHAKLFATSDKYRNDMWCSLDGDPTTDRPLVVQFCANDPEYLLTAAKLVQDKCDAVDLNLGCPQGIARKGHYGSFLMEEWDLIHKLIKTLHDNLDVPVTAKIRVFPEREKTLDYAKMVLDAGAQFLTVHGRLREMKGQKTGLADWDIIRYLRDNLPRDTVFFANGNILYPDDISRCMNEIHCDAVMSAEGNLYNPGVFNGDEEMDVDANKDKIFPRVDKVIREYFEIVKHCEGSQASRIAMKSHFFKILRPFLPQHTDIRSELSKMNAKIPFEEWDTKVVKPVEDVVARIFEEQDIEEKDRIIVGPKELWGGHYKTVPYWRCQPYFRPVNGVTADKRVVQALENKINEQSLNSDDNEKKRKAENELEMPAGKELKV
;
A
#
# COMPACT_ATOMS: atom_id res chain seq x y z
N MET A 1 30.12 -1.06 27.92
CA MET A 1 29.12 -2.07 28.34
C MET A 1 28.15 -2.26 27.18
N SER A 2 28.24 -3.36 26.46
CA SER A 2 27.26 -3.72 25.43
C SER A 2 25.92 -3.92 26.14
N LYS A 3 24.92 -3.07 25.86
CA LYS A 3 23.55 -3.38 26.24
C LYS A 3 23.16 -4.57 25.37
N ASN A 4 23.21 -5.76 25.97
CA ASN A 4 22.74 -7.00 25.38
C ASN A 4 21.20 -6.98 25.33
N THR A 5 20.64 -6.06 24.54
CA THR A 5 19.22 -6.04 24.23
C THR A 5 18.98 -7.12 23.19
N MET A 6 18.37 -8.23 23.62
CA MET A 6 18.00 -9.35 22.76
C MET A 6 17.23 -8.83 21.53
N LYS A 7 17.72 -9.16 20.33
CA LYS A 7 17.05 -8.86 19.06
C LYS A 7 15.65 -9.45 19.08
N LEU A 8 14.64 -8.58 19.03
CA LEU A 8 13.24 -9.00 19.06
C LEU A 8 12.91 -9.87 17.87
N GLN A 9 11.98 -10.81 18.03
CA GLN A 9 11.68 -11.75 16.96
C GLN A 9 10.22 -11.76 16.55
N GLY A 10 9.97 -11.77 15.24
CA GLY A 10 8.66 -11.98 14.61
C GLY A 10 7.54 -11.24 15.35
N ARG A 11 6.61 -12.00 15.95
CA ARG A 11 5.48 -11.47 16.69
C ARG A 11 5.87 -10.48 17.79
N GLN A 12 6.97 -10.69 18.51
CA GLN A 12 7.42 -9.75 19.57
C GLN A 12 7.76 -8.37 19.02
N LEU A 13 8.40 -8.30 17.84
CA LEU A 13 8.65 -7.02 17.18
C LEU A 13 7.32 -6.37 16.81
N PHE A 14 6.42 -7.12 16.17
CA PHE A 14 5.11 -6.63 15.75
C PHE A 14 4.31 -6.03 16.91
N GLU A 15 4.33 -6.69 18.07
CA GLU A 15 3.70 -6.19 19.29
C GLU A 15 4.38 -4.93 19.83
N LYS A 16 5.71 -4.90 19.88
CA LYS A 16 6.45 -3.74 20.38
C LYS A 16 6.21 -2.49 19.54
N ILE A 17 6.10 -2.62 18.21
CA ILE A 17 5.84 -1.49 17.32
C ILE A 17 4.36 -1.11 17.23
N GLY A 18 3.51 -1.64 18.13
CA GLY A 18 2.12 -1.23 18.28
C GLY A 18 1.11 -2.00 17.43
N LYS A 19 1.44 -3.21 16.96
CA LYS A 19 0.57 -4.06 16.11
C LYS A 19 0.00 -3.30 14.89
N PRO A 20 0.86 -2.69 14.05
CA PRO A 20 0.43 -1.82 12.96
C PRO A 20 -0.39 -2.60 11.93
N THR A 21 -1.54 -2.07 11.53
CA THR A 21 -2.44 -2.70 10.55
C THR A 21 -2.46 -1.97 9.20
N LYS A 22 -2.01 -0.71 9.17
CA LYS A 22 -2.10 0.22 8.04
C LYS A 22 -0.69 0.64 7.61
N ILE A 23 -0.21 0.08 6.49
CA ILE A 23 1.21 0.19 6.11
C ILE A 23 1.41 0.98 4.82
N VAL A 24 2.29 1.99 4.85
CA VAL A 24 2.80 2.66 3.65
C VAL A 24 3.80 1.76 2.94
N ALA A 25 3.52 1.40 1.70
CA ALA A 25 4.42 0.56 0.91
C ALA A 25 5.74 1.27 0.57
N PRO A 26 6.84 0.51 0.40
CA PRO A 26 8.06 1.04 -0.18
C PRO A 26 7.82 1.32 -1.67
N MET A 27 8.08 2.56 -2.09
CA MET A 27 7.89 3.03 -3.45
C MET A 27 9.09 3.89 -3.84
N VAL A 28 9.80 3.47 -4.91
CA VAL A 28 10.96 4.19 -5.45
C VAL A 28 10.56 5.64 -5.72
N ASP A 29 11.30 6.57 -5.11
CA ASP A 29 11.10 8.03 -5.19
C ASP A 29 9.71 8.54 -4.75
N GLN A 30 8.96 7.78 -3.93
CA GLN A 30 7.58 8.14 -3.56
C GLN A 30 7.19 7.83 -2.11
N SER A 31 7.95 7.02 -1.37
CA SER A 31 7.73 6.83 0.08
C SER A 31 8.82 7.50 0.90
N GLU A 32 9.26 8.67 0.43
CA GLU A 32 10.23 9.54 1.09
C GLU A 32 9.68 10.11 2.42
N LEU A 33 10.57 10.70 3.24
CA LEU A 33 10.27 11.18 4.59
C LEU A 33 9.00 12.04 4.69
N ALA A 34 8.89 13.12 3.92
CA ALA A 34 7.74 14.01 3.93
C ALA A 34 6.44 13.26 3.60
N TRP A 35 6.48 12.31 2.66
CA TRP A 35 5.33 11.48 2.34
C TRP A 35 4.96 10.51 3.47
N ARG A 36 5.95 9.95 4.17
CA ARG A 36 5.70 9.10 5.36
C ARG A 36 5.07 9.91 6.48
N ILE A 37 5.57 11.12 6.76
CA ILE A 37 4.99 12.04 7.74
C ILE A 37 3.53 12.36 7.38
N LEU A 38 3.28 12.74 6.12
CA LEU A 38 1.91 12.98 5.64
C LEU A 38 1.05 11.73 5.85
N SER A 39 1.47 10.57 5.37
CA SER A 39 0.69 9.33 5.48
C SER A 39 0.35 8.97 6.93
N ARG A 40 1.25 9.23 7.90
CA ARG A 40 0.99 9.03 9.34
C ARG A 40 -0.11 9.94 9.87
N LYS A 41 -0.10 11.21 9.47
CA LYS A 41 -1.19 12.15 9.80
C LYS A 41 -2.55 11.68 9.27
N TYR A 42 -2.54 10.92 8.18
CA TYR A 42 -3.74 10.30 7.60
C TYR A 42 -3.93 8.83 8.00
N GLY A 43 -3.34 8.39 9.13
CA GLY A 43 -3.68 7.11 9.76
C GLY A 43 -2.75 5.94 9.47
N ALA A 44 -1.64 6.13 8.76
CA ALA A 44 -0.62 5.10 8.62
C ALA A 44 0.05 4.77 9.97
N THR A 45 0.17 3.47 10.26
CA THR A 45 0.70 2.95 11.54
C THR A 45 2.12 2.41 11.41
N LEU A 46 2.54 2.05 10.21
CA LEU A 46 3.91 1.66 9.86
C LEU A 46 4.23 2.19 8.48
N ALA A 47 5.48 2.59 8.26
CA ALA A 47 5.92 3.07 6.96
C ALA A 47 7.23 2.41 6.54
N TYR A 48 7.39 2.27 5.23
CA TYR A 48 8.62 1.81 4.61
C TYR A 48 9.27 2.97 3.86
N THR A 49 10.60 3.04 3.89
CA THR A 49 11.37 3.98 3.06
C THR A 49 11.17 3.69 1.56
N PRO A 50 11.67 4.55 0.65
CA PRO A 50 11.89 4.13 -0.71
C PRO A 50 12.83 2.92 -0.74
N MET A 51 12.78 2.17 -1.84
CA MET A 51 13.73 1.08 -2.07
C MET A 51 15.11 1.67 -2.40
N PHE A 52 16.08 1.50 -1.51
CA PHE A 52 17.45 1.97 -1.71
C PHE A 52 18.34 0.91 -2.35
N HIS A 53 19.23 1.31 -3.25
CA HIS A 53 20.20 0.39 -3.83
C HIS A 53 21.36 0.14 -2.86
N ALA A 54 21.47 -1.07 -2.30
CA ALA A 54 22.42 -1.37 -1.23
C ALA A 54 23.87 -1.01 -1.58
N LYS A 55 24.37 -1.44 -2.74
CA LYS A 55 25.73 -1.09 -3.19
C LYS A 55 25.98 0.42 -3.22
N LEU A 56 25.09 1.20 -3.83
CA LEU A 56 25.23 2.65 -3.91
C LEU A 56 25.15 3.29 -2.52
N PHE A 57 24.25 2.81 -1.67
CA PHE A 57 24.14 3.28 -0.29
C PHE A 57 25.42 2.98 0.49
N ALA A 58 25.98 1.78 0.37
CA ALA A 58 27.23 1.41 1.03
C ALA A 58 28.44 2.23 0.55
N THR A 59 28.57 2.50 -0.75
CA THR A 59 29.82 3.02 -1.33
C THR A 59 29.78 4.48 -1.79
N SER A 60 28.62 5.14 -1.78
CA SER A 60 28.47 6.51 -2.27
C SER A 60 27.80 7.43 -1.25
N ASP A 61 28.58 8.29 -0.63
CA ASP A 61 28.11 9.32 0.29
C ASP A 61 27.08 10.24 -0.36
N LYS A 62 27.32 10.60 -1.63
CA LYS A 62 26.37 11.39 -2.41
C LYS A 62 25.01 10.69 -2.51
N TYR A 63 24.97 9.41 -2.89
CA TYR A 63 23.71 8.68 -3.00
C TYR A 63 23.00 8.59 -1.66
N ARG A 64 23.73 8.35 -0.56
CA ARG A 64 23.15 8.34 0.79
C ARG A 64 22.55 9.68 1.16
N ASN A 65 23.29 10.77 1.00
CA ASN A 65 22.83 12.12 1.36
C ASN A 65 21.66 12.60 0.48
N ASP A 66 21.57 12.11 -0.76
CA ASP A 66 20.43 12.40 -1.65
C ASP A 66 19.16 11.64 -1.20
N MET A 67 19.30 10.48 -0.53
CA MET A 67 18.20 9.57 -0.19
C MET A 67 17.81 9.58 1.30
N TRP A 68 18.68 10.05 2.18
CA TRP A 68 18.55 9.98 3.63
C TRP A 68 19.05 11.28 4.29
N CYS A 69 18.22 11.93 5.10
CA CYS A 69 18.61 13.09 5.90
C CYS A 69 18.56 12.79 7.41
N SER A 70 18.89 13.79 8.24
CA SER A 70 18.95 13.63 9.70
C SER A 70 17.59 13.39 10.36
N LEU A 71 16.49 13.70 9.66
CA LEU A 71 15.12 13.51 10.14
C LEU A 71 14.56 12.12 9.80
N ASP A 72 15.18 11.40 8.84
CA ASP A 72 14.79 10.02 8.54
C ASP A 72 15.05 9.11 9.75
N GLY A 73 14.04 8.33 10.14
CA GLY A 73 14.12 7.45 11.30
C GLY A 73 14.05 8.17 12.66
N ASP A 74 13.65 9.44 12.68
CA ASP A 74 13.40 10.16 13.92
C ASP A 74 12.33 9.44 14.79
N PRO A 75 12.60 9.15 16.07
CA PRO A 75 11.69 8.41 16.94
C PRO A 75 10.33 9.04 17.18
N THR A 76 10.21 10.36 16.99
CA THR A 76 8.98 11.10 17.29
C THR A 76 8.10 11.31 16.06
N THR A 77 8.71 11.38 14.88
CA THR A 77 8.01 11.77 13.64
C THR A 77 7.97 10.68 12.57
N ASP A 78 8.95 9.78 12.51
CA ASP A 78 9.09 8.85 11.38
C ASP A 78 9.08 7.36 11.78
N ARG A 79 9.03 7.04 13.07
CA ARG A 79 8.94 5.66 13.58
C ARG A 79 7.51 5.27 13.99
N PRO A 80 7.11 3.98 13.89
CA PRO A 80 7.94 2.83 13.52
C PRO A 80 8.26 2.74 12.02
N LEU A 81 9.52 2.49 11.66
CA LEU A 81 10.05 2.57 10.30
C LEU A 81 10.73 1.27 9.87
N VAL A 82 10.47 0.84 8.63
CA VAL A 82 11.23 -0.23 7.97
C VAL A 82 12.05 0.35 6.81
N VAL A 83 13.36 0.12 6.81
CA VAL A 83 14.23 0.59 5.72
C VAL A 83 14.42 -0.52 4.70
N GLN A 84 14.00 -0.27 3.45
CA GLN A 84 14.06 -1.28 2.40
C GLN A 84 15.27 -1.09 1.48
N PHE A 85 16.00 -2.18 1.25
CA PHE A 85 17.07 -2.26 0.26
C PHE A 85 16.74 -3.20 -0.90
N CYS A 86 17.28 -2.91 -2.07
CA CYS A 86 17.51 -3.89 -3.12
C CYS A 86 18.99 -4.24 -3.21
N ALA A 87 19.30 -5.52 -3.41
CA ALA A 87 20.65 -6.03 -3.44
C ALA A 87 20.70 -7.39 -4.16
N ASN A 88 21.91 -7.77 -4.56
CA ASN A 88 22.28 -9.10 -5.05
C ASN A 88 23.66 -9.53 -4.53
N ASP A 89 24.20 -8.79 -3.56
CA ASP A 89 25.48 -9.03 -2.92
C ASP A 89 25.29 -8.90 -1.39
N PRO A 90 25.53 -9.98 -0.61
CA PRO A 90 25.32 -9.96 0.84
C PRO A 90 26.23 -8.97 1.60
N GLU A 91 27.45 -8.72 1.12
CA GLU A 91 28.40 -7.85 1.81
C GLU A 91 28.01 -6.38 1.67
N TYR A 92 27.65 -5.96 0.45
CA TYR A 92 27.12 -4.61 0.23
C TYR A 92 25.79 -4.40 0.94
N LEU A 93 24.91 -5.41 0.96
CA LEU A 93 23.65 -5.35 1.68
C LEU A 93 23.86 -5.15 3.19
N LEU A 94 24.74 -5.94 3.80
CA LEU A 94 25.05 -5.81 5.23
C LEU A 94 25.69 -4.45 5.56
N THR A 95 26.64 -4.01 4.72
CA THR A 95 27.30 -2.71 4.90
C THR A 95 26.28 -1.57 4.88
N ALA A 96 25.38 -1.56 3.90
CA ALA A 96 24.32 -0.55 3.81
C ALA A 96 23.36 -0.61 5.00
N ALA A 97 22.92 -1.81 5.40
CA ALA A 97 21.99 -2.00 6.51
C ALA A 97 22.57 -1.55 7.86
N LYS A 98 23.87 -1.79 8.11
CA LYS A 98 24.54 -1.32 9.33
C LYS A 98 24.57 0.19 9.50
N LEU A 99 24.45 0.96 8.40
CA LEU A 99 24.41 2.43 8.44
C LEU A 99 23.07 3.00 8.92
N VAL A 100 22.00 2.19 8.93
CA VAL A 100 20.64 2.64 9.28
C VAL A 100 20.03 1.89 10.45
N GLN A 101 20.67 0.82 10.95
CA GLN A 101 20.07 -0.08 11.94
C GLN A 101 19.65 0.60 13.24
N ASP A 102 20.31 1.67 13.67
CA ASP A 102 19.95 2.44 14.86
C ASP A 102 18.81 3.45 14.59
N LYS A 103 18.47 3.67 13.32
CA LYS A 103 17.44 4.61 12.85
C LYS A 103 16.16 3.93 12.37
N CYS A 104 16.05 2.62 12.46
CA CYS A 104 14.86 1.89 12.03
C CYS A 104 14.45 0.79 13.01
N ASP A 105 13.24 0.26 12.83
CA ASP A 105 12.70 -0.86 13.61
C ASP A 105 12.97 -2.21 12.94
N ALA A 106 13.16 -2.22 11.61
CA ALA A 106 13.60 -3.37 10.85
C ALA A 106 14.26 -2.95 9.52
N VAL A 107 15.03 -3.86 8.93
CA VAL A 107 15.56 -3.75 7.56
C VAL A 107 14.84 -4.75 6.66
N ASP A 108 14.36 -4.30 5.50
CA ASP A 108 13.64 -5.13 4.54
C ASP A 108 14.46 -5.41 3.27
N LEU A 109 14.38 -6.65 2.78
CA LEU A 109 14.87 -7.01 1.46
C LEU A 109 13.74 -6.97 0.42
N ASN A 110 13.91 -6.11 -0.59
CA ASN A 110 13.01 -6.08 -1.74
C ASN A 110 13.25 -7.29 -2.66
N LEU A 111 12.21 -8.12 -2.78
CA LEU A 111 12.15 -9.27 -3.71
C LEU A 111 10.93 -9.18 -4.62
N GLY A 112 10.38 -7.96 -4.79
CA GLY A 112 9.08 -7.75 -5.45
C GLY A 112 9.10 -6.72 -6.58
N CYS A 113 10.12 -5.87 -6.69
CA CYS A 113 10.17 -4.84 -7.73
C CYS A 113 10.34 -5.47 -9.12
N PRO A 114 9.42 -5.23 -10.09
CA PRO A 114 9.52 -5.80 -11.43
C PRO A 114 10.00 -4.78 -12.48
N GLN A 115 10.43 -3.59 -12.05
CA GLN A 115 10.77 -2.48 -12.94
C GLN A 115 12.03 -2.76 -13.77
N GLY A 116 12.17 -2.06 -14.89
CA GLY A 116 13.32 -2.22 -15.78
C GLY A 116 14.67 -1.98 -15.09
N ILE A 117 14.72 -1.05 -14.12
CA ILE A 117 15.92 -0.80 -13.31
C ILE A 117 16.33 -2.03 -12.48
N ALA A 118 15.36 -2.79 -11.96
CA ALA A 118 15.58 -4.00 -11.19
C ALA A 118 16.07 -5.15 -12.07
N ARG A 119 15.57 -5.24 -13.30
CA ARG A 119 16.09 -6.18 -14.30
C ARG A 119 17.55 -5.91 -14.62
N LYS A 120 17.87 -4.63 -14.91
CA LYS A 120 19.23 -4.21 -15.29
C LYS A 120 20.23 -4.39 -14.14
N GLY A 121 19.81 -4.11 -12.91
CA GLY A 121 20.66 -4.26 -11.73
C GLY A 121 20.63 -5.65 -11.10
N HIS A 122 19.85 -6.59 -11.66
CA HIS A 122 19.69 -7.96 -11.16
C HIS A 122 19.29 -8.02 -9.68
N TYR A 123 18.18 -7.39 -9.32
CA TYR A 123 17.63 -7.40 -7.95
C TYR A 123 16.08 -7.41 -7.97
N GLY A 124 15.44 -7.42 -6.80
CA GLY A 124 13.97 -7.39 -6.71
C GLY A 124 13.37 -8.71 -7.20
N SER A 125 12.29 -8.63 -7.98
CA SER A 125 11.60 -9.84 -8.48
C SER A 125 12.40 -10.67 -9.50
N PHE A 126 13.56 -10.17 -9.94
CA PHE A 126 14.46 -10.91 -10.84
C PHE A 126 15.36 -11.89 -10.09
N LEU A 127 15.32 -11.89 -8.75
CA LEU A 127 15.97 -12.90 -7.92
C LEU A 127 15.03 -14.05 -7.54
N MET A 128 13.74 -13.99 -7.88
CA MET A 128 12.72 -14.94 -7.38
C MET A 128 13.08 -16.40 -7.65
N GLU A 129 13.83 -16.69 -8.70
CA GLU A 129 14.30 -18.03 -9.08
C GLU A 129 15.66 -18.42 -8.46
N GLU A 130 16.37 -17.50 -7.80
CA GLU A 130 17.71 -17.67 -7.23
C GLU A 130 17.67 -17.82 -5.71
N TRP A 131 17.05 -18.91 -5.25
CA TRP A 131 16.75 -19.12 -3.82
C TRP A 131 17.99 -19.16 -2.94
N ASP A 132 19.09 -19.75 -3.41
CA ASP A 132 20.36 -19.77 -2.66
C ASP A 132 20.90 -18.37 -2.40
N LEU A 133 20.77 -17.47 -3.38
CA LEU A 133 21.22 -16.09 -3.22
C LEU A 133 20.29 -15.33 -2.25
N ILE A 134 18.98 -15.48 -2.40
CA ILE A 134 18.00 -14.86 -1.49
C ILE A 134 18.25 -15.31 -0.05
N HIS A 135 18.43 -16.61 0.16
CA HIS A 135 18.74 -17.18 1.47
C HIS A 135 20.01 -16.56 2.04
N LYS A 136 21.10 -16.48 1.26
CA LYS A 136 22.35 -15.84 1.70
C LYS A 136 22.15 -14.37 2.07
N LEU A 137 21.40 -13.60 1.28
CA LEU A 137 21.14 -12.18 1.53
C LEU A 137 20.41 -11.98 2.87
N ILE A 138 19.31 -12.70 3.07
CA ILE A 138 18.49 -12.59 4.29
C ILE A 138 19.26 -13.10 5.50
N LYS A 139 19.90 -14.28 5.40
CA LYS A 139 20.63 -14.90 6.52
C LYS A 139 21.79 -14.02 6.98
N THR A 140 22.52 -13.43 6.04
CA THR A 140 23.62 -12.50 6.36
C THR A 140 23.14 -11.32 7.18
N LEU A 141 22.01 -10.71 6.82
CA LEU A 141 21.42 -9.63 7.62
C LEU A 141 20.89 -10.13 8.96
N HIS A 142 20.21 -11.28 8.97
CA HIS A 142 19.60 -11.83 10.17
C HIS A 142 20.63 -12.08 11.26
N ASP A 143 21.79 -12.62 10.88
CA ASP A 143 22.87 -12.98 11.81
C ASP A 143 23.71 -11.79 12.30
N ASN A 144 23.73 -10.67 11.56
CA ASN A 144 24.70 -9.59 11.77
C ASN A 144 24.10 -8.21 12.08
N LEU A 145 22.76 -8.08 12.06
CA LEU A 145 22.07 -6.85 12.46
C LEU A 145 21.45 -6.97 13.85
N ASP A 146 21.46 -5.87 14.60
CA ASP A 146 20.79 -5.77 15.90
C ASP A 146 19.26 -5.61 15.76
N VAL A 147 18.80 -5.20 14.57
CA VAL A 147 17.37 -5.08 14.24
C VAL A 147 16.87 -6.26 13.40
N PRO A 148 15.58 -6.61 13.51
CA PRO A 148 14.91 -7.60 12.67
C PRO A 148 15.07 -7.38 11.17
N VAL A 149 15.02 -8.49 10.43
CA VAL A 149 15.00 -8.49 8.96
C VAL A 149 13.62 -8.88 8.48
N THR A 150 13.10 -8.19 7.48
CA THR A 150 11.83 -8.51 6.82
C THR A 150 12.04 -8.71 5.33
N ALA A 151 11.05 -9.29 4.65
CA ALA A 151 11.10 -9.43 3.20
C ALA A 151 9.75 -9.12 2.56
N LYS A 152 9.81 -8.48 1.38
CA LYS A 152 8.65 -8.23 0.53
C LYS A 152 8.76 -8.96 -0.79
N ILE A 153 7.86 -9.91 -1.04
CA ILE A 153 7.87 -10.80 -2.21
C ILE A 153 6.69 -10.52 -3.18
N ARG A 154 6.83 -11.06 -4.39
CA ARG A 154 5.72 -11.34 -5.33
C ARG A 154 5.45 -12.85 -5.38
N VAL A 155 4.37 -13.23 -6.05
CA VAL A 155 3.93 -14.63 -6.17
C VAL A 155 4.34 -15.26 -7.51
N PHE A 156 4.46 -16.59 -7.53
CA PHE A 156 4.56 -17.40 -8.75
C PHE A 156 3.16 -17.73 -9.30
N PRO A 157 3.07 -18.22 -10.55
CA PRO A 157 1.80 -18.71 -11.09
C PRO A 157 1.23 -19.87 -10.26
N GLU A 158 2.11 -20.78 -9.82
CA GLU A 158 1.77 -21.92 -8.97
C GLU A 158 1.80 -21.51 -7.49
N ARG A 159 0.68 -21.71 -6.78
CA ARG A 159 0.55 -21.34 -5.36
C ARG A 159 1.45 -22.18 -4.47
N GLU A 160 1.70 -23.45 -4.82
CA GLU A 160 2.60 -24.36 -4.11
C GLU A 160 4.05 -23.89 -4.21
N LYS A 161 4.50 -23.49 -5.40
CA LYS A 161 5.83 -22.89 -5.58
C LYS A 161 5.98 -21.57 -4.82
N THR A 162 4.91 -20.79 -4.75
CA THR A 162 4.87 -19.57 -3.94
C THR A 162 5.00 -19.89 -2.44
N LEU A 163 4.38 -20.97 -1.97
CA LEU A 163 4.49 -21.44 -0.59
C LEU A 163 5.92 -21.88 -0.24
N ASP A 164 6.55 -22.68 -1.10
CA ASP A 164 7.94 -23.11 -0.89
C ASP A 164 8.90 -21.92 -0.89
N TYR A 165 8.66 -20.96 -1.78
CA TYR A 165 9.41 -19.71 -1.81
C TYR A 165 9.25 -18.91 -0.50
N ALA A 166 8.01 -18.77 -0.01
CA ALA A 166 7.73 -18.09 1.26
C ALA A 166 8.39 -18.79 2.46
N LYS A 167 8.35 -20.12 2.51
CA LYS A 167 9.03 -20.91 3.54
C LYS A 167 10.54 -20.69 3.51
N MET A 168 11.18 -20.74 2.34
CA MET A 168 12.61 -20.46 2.20
C MET A 168 13.00 -19.06 2.70
N VAL A 169 12.18 -18.05 2.40
CA VAL A 169 12.41 -16.67 2.88
C VAL A 169 12.34 -16.58 4.41
N LEU A 170 11.38 -17.28 5.04
CA LEU A 170 11.24 -17.32 6.50
C LEU A 170 12.38 -18.12 7.15
N ASP A 171 12.73 -19.28 6.61
CA ASP A 171 13.86 -20.12 7.07
C ASP A 171 15.19 -19.37 7.02
N ALA A 172 15.38 -18.50 6.01
CA ALA A 172 16.55 -17.65 5.91
C ALA A 172 16.64 -16.58 7.02
N GLY A 173 15.55 -16.35 7.79
CA GLY A 173 15.52 -15.46 8.95
C GLY A 173 14.66 -14.21 8.80
N ALA A 174 13.84 -14.10 7.73
CA ALA A 174 12.87 -13.01 7.61
C ALA A 174 11.77 -13.16 8.67
N GLN A 175 11.50 -12.08 9.41
CA GLN A 175 10.62 -12.11 10.58
C GLN A 175 9.22 -11.61 10.28
N PHE A 176 9.09 -10.68 9.32
CA PHE A 176 7.83 -10.33 8.68
C PHE A 176 7.90 -10.72 7.20
N LEU A 177 6.79 -11.23 6.67
CA LEU A 177 6.64 -11.52 5.25
C LEU A 177 5.52 -10.66 4.67
N THR A 178 5.87 -9.77 3.74
CA THR A 178 4.89 -9.01 2.96
C THR A 178 4.71 -9.65 1.59
N VAL A 179 3.49 -10.01 1.22
CA VAL A 179 3.18 -10.65 -0.06
C VAL A 179 2.38 -9.72 -0.95
N HIS A 180 2.93 -9.41 -2.13
CA HIS A 180 2.17 -8.80 -3.21
C HIS A 180 1.59 -9.91 -4.09
N GLY A 181 0.26 -10.04 -4.12
CA GLY A 181 -0.47 -11.07 -4.89
C GLY A 181 -0.41 -10.93 -6.42
N ARG A 182 0.62 -10.29 -6.97
CA ARG A 182 0.80 -10.14 -8.42
C ARG A 182 2.07 -10.86 -8.88
N LEU A 183 2.04 -11.43 -10.08
CA LEU A 183 3.21 -11.99 -10.74
C LEU A 183 4.21 -10.90 -11.11
N ARG A 184 5.49 -11.25 -11.33
CA ARG A 184 6.51 -10.31 -11.84
C ARG A 184 6.07 -9.54 -13.09
N GLU A 185 5.43 -10.22 -14.04
CA GLU A 185 5.03 -9.62 -15.32
C GLU A 185 3.83 -8.67 -15.21
N MET A 186 3.11 -8.70 -14.09
CA MET A 186 1.94 -7.85 -13.83
C MET A 186 2.37 -6.45 -13.38
N LYS A 187 2.75 -5.63 -14.35
CA LYS A 187 3.23 -4.24 -14.18
C LYS A 187 2.76 -3.33 -15.31
N GLY A 188 2.76 -2.01 -15.07
CA GLY A 188 2.37 -1.02 -16.07
C GLY A 188 0.94 -1.22 -16.55
N GLN A 189 0.74 -1.33 -17.87
CA GLN A 189 -0.59 -1.60 -18.44
C GLN A 189 -1.09 -3.04 -18.20
N LYS A 190 -0.19 -3.97 -17.84
CA LYS A 190 -0.52 -5.36 -17.52
C LYS A 190 -0.69 -5.61 -16.02
N THR A 191 -0.91 -4.55 -15.22
CA THR A 191 -0.91 -4.65 -13.75
C THR A 191 -1.99 -5.61 -13.23
N GLY A 192 -3.19 -5.61 -13.80
CA GLY A 192 -4.30 -6.47 -13.37
C GLY A 192 -4.64 -6.36 -11.87
N LEU A 193 -5.48 -7.27 -11.38
CA LEU A 193 -5.82 -7.38 -9.96
C LEU A 193 -4.77 -8.24 -9.23
N ALA A 194 -4.49 -7.91 -7.97
CA ALA A 194 -3.76 -8.82 -7.10
C ALA A 194 -4.65 -10.01 -6.71
N ASP A 195 -4.06 -11.20 -6.68
CA ASP A 195 -4.68 -12.46 -6.30
C ASP A 195 -4.61 -12.62 -4.77
N TRP A 196 -5.73 -12.34 -4.09
CA TRP A 196 -5.85 -12.51 -2.65
C TRP A 196 -5.99 -13.97 -2.24
N ASP A 197 -6.48 -14.85 -3.12
CA ASP A 197 -6.66 -16.27 -2.83
C ASP A 197 -5.29 -16.98 -2.69
N ILE A 198 -4.29 -16.61 -3.52
CA ILE A 198 -2.91 -17.08 -3.31
C ILE A 198 -2.35 -16.56 -1.98
N ILE A 199 -2.58 -15.29 -1.64
CA ILE A 199 -2.08 -14.72 -0.37
C ILE A 199 -2.73 -15.46 0.81
N ARG A 200 -4.03 -15.77 0.72
CA ARG A 200 -4.77 -16.54 1.73
C ARG A 200 -4.23 -17.97 1.85
N TYR A 201 -3.99 -18.63 0.72
CA TYR A 201 -3.38 -19.95 0.68
C TYR A 201 -2.04 -19.99 1.43
N LEU A 202 -1.20 -18.96 1.29
CA LEU A 202 0.03 -18.85 2.08
C LEU A 202 -0.25 -18.67 3.58
N ARG A 203 -1.16 -17.78 3.96
CA ARG A 203 -1.52 -17.56 5.37
C ARG A 203 -1.98 -18.85 6.06
N ASP A 204 -2.74 -19.69 5.37
CA ASP A 204 -3.24 -20.96 5.90
C ASP A 204 -2.16 -22.05 6.02
N ASN A 205 -1.10 -21.98 5.22
CA ASN A 205 -0.06 -23.02 5.13
C ASN A 205 1.30 -22.60 5.71
N LEU A 206 1.40 -21.39 6.25
CA LEU A 206 2.56 -20.87 6.98
C LEU A 206 2.31 -20.94 8.50
N PRO A 207 3.38 -21.03 9.33
CA PRO A 207 3.25 -21.05 10.78
C PRO A 207 2.35 -19.91 11.30
N ARG A 208 1.42 -20.23 12.20
CA ARG A 208 0.41 -19.27 12.68
C ARG A 208 1.02 -17.97 13.21
N ASP A 209 2.17 -18.06 13.87
CA ASP A 209 2.84 -16.92 14.49
C ASP A 209 3.60 -16.02 13.51
N THR A 210 3.79 -16.43 12.25
CA THR A 210 4.39 -15.59 11.21
C THR A 210 3.63 -14.28 11.10
N VAL A 211 4.34 -13.15 11.20
CA VAL A 211 3.77 -11.82 10.94
C VAL A 211 3.66 -11.63 9.43
N PHE A 212 2.44 -11.44 8.95
CA PHE A 212 2.11 -11.59 7.55
C PHE A 212 1.32 -10.39 7.03
N PHE A 213 1.88 -9.67 6.06
CA PHE A 213 1.27 -8.47 5.48
C PHE A 213 0.78 -8.71 4.05
N ALA A 214 -0.46 -8.32 3.77
CA ALA A 214 -1.03 -8.40 2.43
C ALA A 214 -0.80 -7.10 1.65
N ASN A 215 -0.51 -7.19 0.36
CA ASN A 215 -0.33 -6.03 -0.51
C ASN A 215 -1.00 -6.23 -1.88
N GLY A 216 -1.68 -5.18 -2.34
CA GLY A 216 -2.35 -5.13 -3.64
C GLY A 216 -3.87 -5.01 -3.50
N ASN A 217 -4.48 -4.19 -4.37
CA ASN A 217 -5.92 -3.88 -4.37
C ASN A 217 -6.43 -3.13 -3.11
N ILE A 218 -5.58 -2.34 -2.45
CA ILE A 218 -5.99 -1.46 -1.33
C ILE A 218 -6.10 -0.02 -1.84
N LEU A 219 -7.30 0.38 -2.25
CA LEU A 219 -7.60 1.68 -2.87
C LEU A 219 -8.52 2.54 -2.01
N TYR A 220 -9.45 1.93 -1.29
CA TYR A 220 -10.36 2.58 -0.34
C TYR A 220 -10.11 2.12 1.10
N PRO A 221 -10.58 2.86 2.12
CA PRO A 221 -10.45 2.41 3.51
C PRO A 221 -11.14 1.07 3.80
N ASP A 222 -12.30 0.83 3.19
CA ASP A 222 -13.04 -0.44 3.31
C ASP A 222 -12.29 -1.64 2.70
N ASP A 223 -11.31 -1.41 1.81
CA ASP A 223 -10.45 -2.49 1.34
C ASP A 223 -9.55 -3.06 2.44
N ILE A 224 -9.28 -2.28 3.50
CA ILE A 224 -8.41 -2.70 4.62
C ILE A 224 -9.09 -3.82 5.41
N SER A 225 -10.29 -3.57 5.93
CA SER A 225 -11.06 -4.56 6.69
C SER A 225 -11.39 -5.76 5.82
N ARG A 226 -11.84 -5.54 4.58
CA ARG A 226 -12.15 -6.63 3.64
C ARG A 226 -10.95 -7.54 3.39
N CYS A 227 -9.78 -6.96 3.11
CA CYS A 227 -8.55 -7.72 2.90
C CYS A 227 -8.13 -8.51 4.14
N MET A 228 -8.19 -7.88 5.33
CA MET A 228 -7.87 -8.57 6.58
C MET A 228 -8.87 -9.69 6.91
N ASN A 229 -10.16 -9.48 6.64
CA ASN A 229 -11.21 -10.48 6.87
C ASN A 229 -11.09 -11.67 5.90
N GLU A 230 -10.79 -11.44 4.63
CA GLU A 230 -10.63 -12.51 3.64
C GLU A 230 -9.32 -13.29 3.86
N ILE A 231 -8.21 -12.59 4.08
CA ILE A 231 -6.87 -13.20 4.12
C ILE A 231 -6.50 -13.69 5.53
N HIS A 232 -7.01 -13.04 6.57
CA HIS A 232 -6.53 -13.15 7.95
C HIS A 232 -5.05 -12.76 8.10
N CYS A 233 -4.63 -11.73 7.36
CA CYS A 233 -3.31 -11.13 7.53
C CYS A 233 -3.27 -10.20 8.77
N ASP A 234 -2.06 -9.90 9.24
CA ASP A 234 -1.83 -9.04 10.40
C ASP A 234 -1.96 -7.55 10.05
N ALA A 235 -1.69 -7.21 8.78
CA ALA A 235 -1.75 -5.84 8.28
C ALA A 235 -1.90 -5.83 6.76
N VAL A 236 -2.31 -4.67 6.25
CA VAL A 236 -2.37 -4.40 4.82
C VAL A 236 -1.45 -3.25 4.44
N MET A 237 -0.89 -3.36 3.25
CA MET A 237 0.03 -2.38 2.70
C MET A 237 -0.59 -1.74 1.45
N SER A 238 -0.71 -0.40 1.45
CA SER A 238 -1.12 0.37 0.26
C SER A 238 0.07 1.11 -0.36
N ALA A 239 0.12 1.08 -1.70
CA ALA A 239 1.18 1.69 -2.51
C ALA A 239 0.61 2.87 -3.32
N GLU A 240 0.32 2.67 -4.61
CA GLU A 240 -0.22 3.72 -5.48
C GLU A 240 -1.50 4.35 -4.91
N GLY A 241 -2.42 3.55 -4.33
CA GLY A 241 -3.66 4.05 -3.72
C GLY A 241 -3.41 5.18 -2.71
N ASN A 242 -2.49 4.96 -1.77
CA ASN A 242 -2.06 5.98 -0.80
C ASN A 242 -1.56 7.27 -1.47
N LEU A 243 -0.82 7.18 -2.60
CA LEU A 243 -0.30 8.35 -3.29
C LEU A 243 -1.36 9.23 -3.96
N TYR A 244 -2.50 8.64 -4.32
CA TYR A 244 -3.64 9.37 -4.88
C TYR A 244 -4.58 9.88 -3.79
N ASN A 245 -4.68 9.14 -2.69
CA ASN A 245 -5.49 9.50 -1.55
C ASN A 245 -4.83 9.02 -0.24
N PRO A 246 -4.19 9.91 0.55
CA PRO A 246 -3.62 9.53 1.83
C PRO A 246 -4.71 9.13 2.84
N GLY A 247 -5.96 9.59 2.66
CA GLY A 247 -7.12 9.21 3.46
C GLY A 247 -7.54 7.75 3.31
N VAL A 248 -6.87 6.94 2.47
CA VAL A 248 -7.09 5.49 2.36
C VAL A 248 -6.94 4.77 3.71
N PHE A 249 -6.20 5.33 4.68
CA PHE A 249 -6.03 4.74 6.01
C PHE A 249 -7.02 5.29 7.06
N ASN A 250 -7.88 6.24 6.71
CA ASN A 250 -8.75 6.98 7.62
C ASN A 250 -10.22 6.51 7.57
N GLY A 251 -10.47 5.21 7.69
CA GLY A 251 -11.83 4.68 7.80
C GLY A 251 -11.87 3.18 8.03
N ASP A 252 -13.09 2.67 8.20
CA ASP A 252 -13.47 1.27 8.24
C ASP A 252 -14.78 1.06 7.45
N GLU A 253 -15.25 -0.17 7.35
CA GLU A 253 -16.42 -0.57 6.55
C GLU A 253 -17.76 -0.05 7.13
N GLU A 254 -17.81 0.27 8.43
CA GLU A 254 -19.03 0.70 9.12
C GLU A 254 -19.20 2.22 9.12
N MET A 255 -18.16 2.96 8.75
CA MET A 255 -18.16 4.41 8.80
C MET A 255 -18.99 5.04 7.68
N ASP A 256 -19.87 5.98 8.03
CA ASP A 256 -20.55 6.82 7.05
C ASP A 256 -19.51 7.64 6.27
N VAL A 257 -19.38 7.29 4.99
CA VAL A 257 -18.38 7.83 4.09
C VAL A 257 -18.57 9.33 3.82
N ASP A 258 -19.81 9.78 3.67
CA ASP A 258 -20.11 11.18 3.34
C ASP A 258 -19.95 12.06 4.58
N ALA A 259 -20.40 11.58 5.74
CA ALA A 259 -20.22 12.27 7.02
C ALA A 259 -18.74 12.41 7.42
N ASN A 260 -17.87 11.51 6.95
CA ASN A 260 -16.43 11.50 7.25
C ASN A 260 -15.55 11.82 6.03
N LYS A 261 -16.13 12.42 4.97
CA LYS A 261 -15.46 12.65 3.69
C LYS A 261 -14.17 13.47 3.79
N ASP A 262 -14.07 14.38 4.75
CA ASP A 262 -12.84 15.18 4.94
C ASP A 262 -11.66 14.35 5.46
N LYS A 263 -11.91 13.22 6.12
CA LYS A 263 -10.86 12.30 6.57
C LYS A 263 -10.54 11.25 5.51
N ILE A 264 -11.57 10.72 4.84
CA ILE A 264 -11.43 9.64 3.84
C ILE A 264 -11.01 10.16 2.48
N PHE A 265 -11.65 11.22 2.00
CA PHE A 265 -11.45 11.86 0.70
C PHE A 265 -11.15 13.35 0.92
N PRO A 266 -10.04 13.68 1.62
CA PRO A 266 -9.69 15.06 1.94
C PRO A 266 -9.60 15.91 0.67
N ARG A 267 -9.93 17.20 0.79
CA ARG A 267 -9.83 18.12 -0.35
C ARG A 267 -8.40 18.26 -0.83
N VAL A 268 -8.23 18.34 -2.15
CA VAL A 268 -6.89 18.35 -2.76
C VAL A 268 -6.09 19.59 -2.37
N ASP A 269 -6.73 20.75 -2.20
CA ASP A 269 -6.09 22.00 -1.76
C ASP A 269 -5.44 21.85 -0.38
N LYS A 270 -6.15 21.22 0.56
CA LYS A 270 -5.64 20.99 1.92
C LYS A 270 -4.50 20.00 1.93
N VAL A 271 -4.60 18.90 1.19
CA VAL A 271 -3.54 17.89 1.15
C VAL A 271 -2.27 18.43 0.50
N ILE A 272 -2.37 19.15 -0.64
CA ILE A 272 -1.16 19.70 -1.26
C ILE A 272 -0.52 20.79 -0.42
N ARG A 273 -1.30 21.63 0.27
CA ARG A 273 -0.81 22.65 1.20
C ARG A 273 -0.06 21.98 2.35
N GLU A 274 -0.68 20.99 2.98
CA GLU A 274 -0.09 20.29 4.09
C GLU A 274 1.21 19.58 3.68
N TYR A 275 1.19 18.86 2.56
CA TYR A 275 2.39 18.19 2.05
C TYR A 275 3.49 19.18 1.66
N PHE A 276 3.14 20.30 1.03
CA PHE A 276 4.07 21.38 0.72
C PHE A 276 4.78 21.92 1.97
N GLU A 277 4.02 22.19 3.05
CA GLU A 277 4.62 22.64 4.31
C GLU A 277 5.47 21.54 4.94
N ILE A 278 5.07 20.27 4.91
CA ILE A 278 5.91 19.17 5.40
C ILE A 278 7.24 19.12 4.64
N VAL A 279 7.23 19.22 3.31
CA VAL A 279 8.45 19.24 2.49
C VAL A 279 9.34 20.44 2.84
N LYS A 280 8.77 21.60 3.19
CA LYS A 280 9.53 22.76 3.70
C LYS A 280 10.22 22.46 5.02
N HIS A 281 9.53 21.80 5.95
CA HIS A 281 10.08 21.45 7.26
C HIS A 281 11.08 20.29 7.21
N CYS A 282 11.04 19.45 6.17
CA CYS A 282 12.02 18.39 5.93
C CYS A 282 13.33 18.95 5.35
N GLU A 283 13.92 19.94 6.02
CA GLU A 283 15.16 20.59 5.58
C GLU A 283 16.27 19.56 5.35
N GLY A 284 17.00 19.72 4.24
CA GLY A 284 18.05 18.78 3.83
C GLY A 284 17.56 17.51 3.12
N SER A 285 16.25 17.21 3.12
CA SER A 285 15.73 16.04 2.39
C SER A 285 15.61 16.31 0.88
N GLN A 286 16.63 15.90 0.11
CA GLN A 286 16.60 16.00 -1.35
C GLN A 286 15.51 15.11 -1.97
N ALA A 287 15.32 13.90 -1.43
CA ALA A 287 14.26 12.99 -1.85
C ALA A 287 12.88 13.65 -1.76
N SER A 288 12.54 14.29 -0.63
CA SER A 288 11.28 15.02 -0.45
C SER A 288 11.10 16.12 -1.50
N ARG A 289 12.15 16.91 -1.75
CA ARG A 289 12.14 17.99 -2.75
C ARG A 289 11.93 17.49 -4.17
N ILE A 290 12.55 16.38 -4.54
CA ILE A 290 12.45 15.79 -5.88
C ILE A 290 11.07 15.16 -6.09
N ALA A 291 10.55 14.45 -5.09
CA ALA A 291 9.29 13.73 -5.18
C ALA A 291 8.07 14.67 -5.26
N MET A 292 8.17 15.88 -4.70
CA MET A 292 7.03 16.79 -4.51
C MET A 292 6.17 17.00 -5.78
N LYS A 293 6.82 17.22 -6.93
CA LYS A 293 6.13 17.36 -8.23
C LYS A 293 5.27 16.15 -8.56
N SER A 294 5.85 14.95 -8.42
CA SER A 294 5.15 13.71 -8.74
C SER A 294 3.97 13.47 -7.80
N HIS A 295 4.10 13.84 -6.53
CA HIS A 295 3.00 13.71 -5.57
C HIS A 295 1.85 14.66 -5.89
N PHE A 296 2.15 15.93 -6.23
CA PHE A 296 1.13 16.88 -6.67
C PHE A 296 0.37 16.37 -7.91
N PHE A 297 1.05 15.79 -8.90
CA PHE A 297 0.38 15.17 -10.05
C PHE A 297 -0.55 14.00 -9.68
N LYS A 298 -0.25 13.28 -8.60
CA LYS A 298 -1.08 12.15 -8.13
C LYS A 298 -2.27 12.67 -7.34
N ILE A 299 -2.05 13.51 -6.33
CA ILE A 299 -3.11 14.13 -5.53
C ILE A 299 -4.10 14.89 -6.43
N LEU A 300 -3.59 15.71 -7.36
CA LEU A 300 -4.40 16.54 -8.25
C LEU A 300 -4.83 15.80 -9.53
N ARG A 301 -4.66 14.48 -9.62
CA ARG A 301 -4.96 13.74 -10.85
C ARG A 301 -6.37 14.01 -11.42
N PRO A 302 -7.47 13.97 -10.64
CA PRO A 302 -8.81 14.29 -11.15
C PRO A 302 -9.01 15.80 -11.39
N PHE A 303 -8.22 16.64 -10.73
CA PHE A 303 -8.33 18.10 -10.75
C PHE A 303 -7.68 18.75 -11.98
N LEU A 304 -6.47 18.31 -12.34
CA LEU A 304 -5.68 18.89 -13.43
C LEU A 304 -6.31 18.81 -14.83
N PRO A 305 -7.17 17.83 -15.17
CA PRO A 305 -7.93 17.84 -16.42
C PRO A 305 -8.94 18.99 -16.53
N GLN A 306 -9.47 19.46 -15.39
CA GLN A 306 -10.39 20.61 -15.34
C GLN A 306 -9.65 21.95 -15.33
N HIS A 307 -8.42 21.96 -14.81
CA HIS A 307 -7.58 23.16 -14.61
C HIS A 307 -6.23 23.02 -15.32
N THR A 308 -6.27 23.11 -16.66
CA THR A 308 -5.11 22.85 -17.53
C THR A 308 -4.01 23.90 -17.44
N ASP A 309 -4.35 25.11 -17.01
CA ASP A 309 -3.43 26.20 -16.67
C ASP A 309 -2.55 25.80 -15.47
N ILE A 310 -3.14 25.33 -14.38
CA ILE A 310 -2.41 24.83 -13.19
C ILE A 310 -1.55 23.62 -13.57
N ARG A 311 -2.07 22.73 -14.43
CA ARG A 311 -1.30 21.59 -14.97
C ARG A 311 -0.05 22.04 -15.71
N SER A 312 -0.16 23.10 -16.51
CA SER A 312 0.96 23.66 -17.28
C SER A 312 2.03 24.23 -16.33
N GLU A 313 1.63 24.98 -15.31
CA GLU A 313 2.56 25.52 -14.31
C GLU A 313 3.24 24.41 -13.50
N LEU A 314 2.47 23.45 -12.96
CA LEU A 314 3.02 22.28 -12.25
C LEU A 314 4.01 21.49 -13.12
N SER A 315 3.77 21.40 -14.43
CA SER A 315 4.68 20.71 -15.37
C SER A 315 6.04 21.38 -15.49
N LYS A 316 6.13 22.70 -15.28
CA LYS A 316 7.40 23.45 -15.30
C LYS A 316 8.18 23.31 -13.99
N MET A 317 7.49 22.96 -12.91
CA MET A 317 8.11 22.86 -11.60
C MET A 317 9.17 21.76 -11.48
N ASN A 318 10.17 21.96 -10.62
CA ASN A 318 11.19 20.97 -10.25
C ASN A 318 11.87 21.34 -8.91
N ALA A 319 12.75 20.46 -8.41
CA ALA A 319 13.39 20.61 -7.11
C ALA A 319 14.27 21.86 -6.96
N LYS A 320 14.74 22.47 -8.07
CA LYS A 320 15.56 23.69 -8.04
C LYS A 320 14.74 24.96 -7.91
N ILE A 321 13.43 24.89 -8.12
CA ILE A 321 12.54 26.06 -8.05
C ILE A 321 12.27 26.40 -6.57
N PRO A 322 12.42 27.68 -6.17
CA PRO A 322 12.14 28.15 -4.80
C PRO A 322 10.71 27.83 -4.35
N PHE A 323 10.52 27.67 -3.03
CA PHE A 323 9.20 27.33 -2.48
C PHE A 323 8.16 28.43 -2.75
N GLU A 324 8.58 29.68 -2.81
CA GLU A 324 7.72 30.85 -3.06
C GLU A 324 7.08 30.77 -4.46
N GLU A 325 7.83 30.30 -5.44
CA GLU A 325 7.32 30.12 -6.80
C GLU A 325 6.38 28.92 -6.89
N TRP A 326 6.66 27.83 -6.18
CA TRP A 326 5.72 26.71 -6.03
C TRP A 326 4.40 27.14 -5.37
N ASP A 327 4.50 27.93 -4.29
CA ASP A 327 3.35 28.42 -3.54
C ASP A 327 2.46 29.31 -4.41
N THR A 328 3.07 30.26 -5.13
CA THR A 328 2.35 31.25 -5.95
C THR A 328 1.81 30.69 -7.26
N LYS A 329 2.53 29.77 -7.91
CA LYS A 329 2.14 29.24 -9.23
C LYS A 329 1.33 27.96 -9.18
N VAL A 330 1.31 27.25 -8.06
CA VAL A 330 0.62 25.96 -7.95
C VAL A 330 -0.26 25.86 -6.70
N VAL A 331 0.29 26.06 -5.50
CA VAL A 331 -0.47 25.78 -4.26
C VAL A 331 -1.65 26.74 -4.09
N LYS A 332 -1.39 28.05 -4.11
CA LYS A 332 -2.42 29.09 -4.01
C LYS A 332 -3.46 29.03 -5.14
N PRO A 333 -3.09 28.88 -6.42
CA PRO A 333 -4.07 28.71 -7.48
C PRO A 333 -5.04 27.53 -7.27
N VAL A 334 -4.56 26.40 -6.73
CA VAL A 334 -5.45 25.28 -6.38
C VAL A 334 -6.35 25.66 -5.19
N GLU A 335 -5.82 26.29 -4.15
CA GLU A 335 -6.59 26.78 -3.00
C GLU A 335 -7.69 27.76 -3.45
N ASP A 336 -7.38 28.72 -4.33
CA ASP A 336 -8.31 29.71 -4.84
C ASP A 336 -9.42 29.08 -5.69
N VAL A 337 -9.09 28.09 -6.52
CA VAL A 337 -10.09 27.34 -7.30
C VAL A 337 -11.03 26.59 -6.36
N VAL A 338 -10.50 25.86 -5.39
CA VAL A 338 -11.36 25.11 -4.45
C VAL A 338 -12.17 26.06 -3.58
N ALA A 339 -11.63 27.21 -3.17
CA ALA A 339 -12.39 28.24 -2.46
C ALA A 339 -13.61 28.71 -3.27
N ARG A 340 -13.43 29.04 -4.56
CA ARG A 340 -14.55 29.43 -5.45
C ARG A 340 -15.59 28.33 -5.63
N ILE A 341 -15.18 27.07 -5.75
CA ILE A 341 -16.12 25.94 -5.82
C ILE A 341 -16.99 25.90 -4.56
N PHE A 342 -16.41 26.17 -3.39
CA PHE A 342 -17.12 26.19 -2.11
C PHE A 342 -17.97 27.44 -1.87
N GLU A 343 -17.94 28.43 -2.76
CA GLU A 343 -18.86 29.58 -2.77
C GLU A 343 -20.14 29.30 -3.58
N GLU A 344 -20.20 28.18 -4.32
CA GLU A 344 -21.37 27.79 -5.11
C GLU A 344 -22.56 27.43 -4.20
N GLN A 345 -23.78 27.86 -4.58
CA GLN A 345 -24.98 27.68 -3.76
C GLN A 345 -25.36 26.21 -3.53
N ASP A 346 -24.99 25.33 -4.46
CA ASP A 346 -25.28 23.90 -4.46
C ASP A 346 -24.07 23.05 -4.03
N ILE A 347 -23.08 23.65 -3.35
CA ILE A 347 -21.87 22.94 -2.89
C ILE A 347 -22.20 21.74 -1.99
N GLU A 348 -23.21 21.83 -1.13
CA GLU A 348 -23.59 20.73 -0.23
C GLU A 348 -24.01 19.48 -1.02
N GLU A 349 -24.65 19.64 -2.17
CA GLU A 349 -25.04 18.55 -3.06
C GLU A 349 -23.85 18.08 -3.91
N LYS A 350 -23.10 19.02 -4.49
CA LYS A 350 -21.95 18.73 -5.36
C LYS A 350 -20.78 18.06 -4.64
N ASP A 351 -20.60 18.34 -3.36
CA ASP A 351 -19.51 17.82 -2.54
C ASP A 351 -19.83 16.48 -1.88
N ARG A 352 -20.95 15.83 -2.23
CA ARG A 352 -21.32 14.53 -1.68
C ARG A 352 -20.50 13.40 -2.26
N ILE A 353 -20.18 12.42 -1.40
CA ILE A 353 -19.61 11.16 -1.82
C ILE A 353 -20.76 10.16 -2.04
N ILE A 354 -20.90 9.67 -3.28
CA ILE A 354 -21.95 8.71 -3.61
C ILE A 354 -21.34 7.32 -3.64
N VAL A 355 -21.82 6.45 -2.77
CA VAL A 355 -21.44 5.02 -2.75
C VAL A 355 -22.29 4.28 -3.78
N GLY A 356 -21.63 3.62 -4.72
CA GLY A 356 -22.28 2.81 -5.76
C GLY A 356 -22.80 1.47 -5.23
N PRO A 357 -23.38 0.64 -6.12
CA PRO A 357 -23.82 -0.71 -5.75
C PRO A 357 -22.64 -1.58 -5.28
N LYS A 358 -22.96 -2.66 -4.56
CA LYS A 358 -21.96 -3.66 -4.18
C LYS A 358 -21.51 -4.43 -5.41
N GLU A 359 -20.21 -4.49 -5.61
CA GLU A 359 -19.57 -5.17 -6.72
C GLU A 359 -19.30 -6.65 -6.40
N LEU A 360 -19.01 -7.45 -7.43
CA LEU A 360 -18.74 -8.89 -7.31
C LEU A 360 -17.56 -9.23 -6.39
N TRP A 361 -16.59 -8.32 -6.27
CA TRP A 361 -15.44 -8.46 -5.39
C TRP A 361 -15.74 -8.05 -3.93
N GLY A 362 -16.99 -7.68 -3.62
CA GLY A 362 -17.48 -7.50 -2.27
C GLY A 362 -17.42 -6.07 -1.72
N GLY A 363 -16.90 -5.09 -2.44
CA GLY A 363 -16.94 -3.68 -2.04
C GLY A 363 -17.62 -2.78 -3.06
N HIS A 364 -17.40 -1.47 -2.95
CA HIS A 364 -18.17 -0.46 -3.67
C HIS A 364 -17.28 0.56 -4.37
N TYR A 365 -17.59 0.84 -5.64
CA TYR A 365 -17.08 2.06 -6.27
C TYR A 365 -17.75 3.28 -5.66
N LYS A 366 -17.01 4.39 -5.63
CA LYS A 366 -17.48 5.65 -5.05
C LYS A 366 -17.28 6.77 -6.06
N THR A 367 -18.32 7.57 -6.26
CA THR A 367 -18.23 8.82 -7.03
C THR A 367 -17.74 9.91 -6.10
N VAL A 368 -16.56 10.45 -6.40
CA VAL A 368 -15.88 11.44 -5.55
C VAL A 368 -15.68 12.73 -6.37
N PRO A 369 -16.09 13.89 -5.85
CA PRO A 369 -15.88 15.17 -6.53
C PRO A 369 -14.41 15.41 -6.90
N TYR A 370 -14.16 16.04 -8.04
CA TYR A 370 -12.81 16.11 -8.61
C TYR A 370 -11.83 16.98 -7.80
N TRP A 371 -12.34 17.81 -6.88
CA TRP A 371 -11.56 18.59 -5.91
C TRP A 371 -11.25 17.84 -4.61
N ARG A 372 -11.55 16.54 -4.54
CA ARG A 372 -11.18 15.65 -3.44
C ARG A 372 -10.20 14.58 -3.91
N CYS A 373 -9.25 14.25 -3.03
CA CYS A 373 -8.35 13.12 -3.21
C CYS A 373 -9.17 11.84 -3.39
N GLN A 374 -8.82 11.03 -4.38
CA GLN A 374 -9.59 9.84 -4.73
C GLN A 374 -8.70 8.81 -5.42
N PRO A 375 -9.03 7.51 -5.36
CA PRO A 375 -8.19 6.49 -5.94
C PRO A 375 -8.08 6.60 -7.45
N TYR A 376 -6.94 6.18 -7.99
CA TYR A 376 -6.78 6.05 -9.43
C TYR A 376 -7.01 4.61 -9.89
N PHE A 377 -8.08 4.42 -10.65
CA PHE A 377 -8.33 3.18 -11.39
C PHE A 377 -7.62 3.25 -12.74
N ARG A 378 -6.62 2.39 -12.94
CA ARG A 378 -5.88 2.34 -14.20
C ARG A 378 -6.81 1.84 -15.32
N PRO A 379 -7.00 2.59 -16.43
CA PRO A 379 -7.76 2.11 -17.57
C PRO A 379 -7.09 0.87 -18.15
N VAL A 380 -7.87 -0.19 -18.36
CA VAL A 380 -7.38 -1.45 -18.91
C VAL A 380 -7.66 -1.47 -20.41
N ASN A 381 -6.68 -1.07 -21.22
CA ASN A 381 -6.81 -1.05 -22.68
C ASN A 381 -6.55 -2.46 -23.26
N GLY A 382 -7.59 -3.29 -23.33
CA GLY A 382 -7.58 -4.54 -24.11
C GLY A 382 -6.78 -5.71 -23.50
N VAL A 383 -6.42 -5.64 -22.22
CA VAL A 383 -5.88 -6.79 -21.47
C VAL A 383 -6.99 -7.27 -20.55
N THR A 384 -7.63 -8.39 -20.87
CA THR A 384 -8.59 -9.03 -19.95
C THR A 384 -7.95 -9.18 -18.56
N ALA A 385 -8.71 -8.88 -17.51
CA ALA A 385 -8.28 -9.12 -16.13
C ALA A 385 -7.72 -10.55 -16.00
N ASP A 386 -6.71 -10.74 -15.14
CA ASP A 386 -6.03 -12.03 -14.98
C ASP A 386 -7.07 -13.16 -14.85
N LYS A 387 -7.03 -14.12 -15.80
CA LYS A 387 -8.04 -15.18 -15.91
C LYS A 387 -8.22 -15.95 -14.61
N ARG A 388 -7.16 -16.06 -13.78
CA ARG A 388 -7.23 -16.72 -12.47
C ARG A 388 -8.14 -15.97 -11.50
N VAL A 389 -7.98 -14.64 -11.45
CA VAL A 389 -8.81 -13.77 -10.61
C VAL A 389 -10.25 -13.72 -11.11
N VAL A 390 -10.43 -13.63 -12.44
CA VAL A 390 -11.77 -13.65 -13.04
C VAL A 390 -12.49 -14.96 -12.74
N GLN A 391 -11.83 -16.11 -12.96
CA GLN A 391 -12.40 -17.42 -12.70
C GLN A 391 -12.70 -17.64 -11.21
N ALA A 392 -11.83 -17.17 -10.31
CA ALA A 392 -12.07 -17.27 -8.87
C ALA A 392 -13.29 -16.46 -8.43
N LEU A 393 -13.48 -15.26 -8.98
CA LEU A 393 -14.68 -14.44 -8.74
C LEU A 393 -15.93 -15.11 -9.31
N GLU A 394 -15.87 -15.65 -10.54
CA GLU A 394 -16.98 -16.40 -11.14
C GLU A 394 -17.35 -17.65 -10.33
N ASN A 395 -16.37 -18.38 -9.82
CA ASN A 395 -16.61 -19.56 -8.98
C ASN A 395 -17.25 -19.19 -7.65
N LYS A 396 -16.80 -18.11 -6.98
CA LYS A 396 -17.44 -17.60 -5.75
C LYS A 396 -18.90 -17.23 -5.98
N ILE A 397 -19.24 -16.67 -7.13
CA ILE A 397 -20.63 -16.36 -7.51
C ILE A 397 -21.44 -17.64 -7.66
N ASN A 398 -20.92 -18.63 -8.38
CA ASN A 398 -21.59 -19.92 -8.55
C ASN A 398 -21.81 -20.63 -7.21
N GLU A 399 -20.85 -20.56 -6.29
CA GLU A 399 -21.00 -21.13 -4.94
C GLU A 399 -22.01 -20.35 -4.09
N GLN A 400 -22.06 -19.02 -4.21
CA GLN A 400 -23.06 -18.19 -3.51
C GLN A 400 -24.46 -18.37 -4.07
N SER A 401 -24.62 -18.51 -5.39
CA SER A 401 -25.92 -18.76 -6.03
C SER A 401 -26.44 -20.17 -5.73
N LEU A 402 -25.57 -21.18 -5.72
CA LEU A 402 -25.93 -22.54 -5.29
C LEU A 402 -26.36 -22.57 -3.81
N ASN A 403 -25.66 -21.84 -2.93
CA ASN A 403 -26.02 -21.75 -1.51
C ASN A 403 -27.30 -20.92 -1.27
N SER A 404 -27.59 -19.90 -2.08
CA SER A 404 -28.87 -19.18 -2.01
C SER A 404 -30.03 -20.03 -2.51
N ASP A 405 -29.83 -20.81 -3.57
CA ASP A 405 -30.84 -21.72 -4.13
C ASP A 405 -31.13 -22.89 -3.17
N ASP A 406 -30.12 -23.43 -2.48
CA ASP A 406 -30.30 -24.48 -1.47
C ASP A 406 -30.98 -23.93 -0.19
N ASN A 407 -30.70 -22.69 0.20
CA ASN A 407 -31.42 -22.02 1.29
C ASN A 407 -32.87 -21.69 0.91
N GLU A 408 -33.16 -21.31 -0.33
CA GLU A 408 -34.52 -21.14 -0.83
C GLU A 408 -35.28 -22.46 -0.92
N LYS A 409 -34.62 -23.54 -1.36
CA LYS A 409 -35.21 -24.88 -1.40
C LYS A 409 -35.47 -25.44 -0.01
N LYS A 410 -34.57 -25.23 0.96
CA LYS A 410 -34.80 -25.58 2.37
C LYS A 410 -35.97 -24.79 2.96
N ARG A 411 -36.05 -23.48 2.73
CA ARG A 411 -37.19 -22.65 3.15
C ARG A 411 -38.51 -23.09 2.52
N LYS A 412 -38.52 -23.49 1.24
CA LYS A 412 -39.71 -24.04 0.58
C LYS A 412 -40.10 -25.41 1.15
N ALA A 413 -39.13 -26.28 1.43
CA ALA A 413 -39.37 -27.59 2.03
C ALA A 413 -39.86 -27.49 3.48
N GLU A 414 -39.37 -26.53 4.28
CA GLU A 414 -39.86 -26.25 5.63
C GLU A 414 -41.28 -25.67 5.62
N ASN A 415 -41.61 -24.79 4.66
CA ASN A 415 -42.97 -24.26 4.50
C ASN A 415 -43.97 -25.31 3.97
N GLU A 416 -43.54 -26.32 3.23
CA GLU A 416 -44.40 -27.44 2.78
C GLU A 416 -44.65 -28.47 3.90
N LEU A 417 -43.80 -28.51 4.94
CA LEU A 417 -43.96 -29.38 6.11
C LEU A 417 -44.88 -28.80 7.20
N GLU A 418 -45.27 -27.52 7.13
CA GLU A 418 -46.15 -26.83 8.10
C GLU A 418 -47.62 -26.68 7.67
N MET A 419 -48.12 -27.50 6.73
CA MET A 419 -49.57 -27.54 6.44
C MET A 419 -50.27 -28.71 7.18
N PRO A 420 -50.98 -28.46 8.30
CA PRO A 420 -51.83 -29.47 8.90
C PRO A 420 -53.12 -29.63 8.07
N ALA A 421 -53.45 -30.88 7.77
CA ALA A 421 -54.75 -31.28 7.24
C ALA A 421 -55.87 -30.87 8.21
N GLY A 422 -56.72 -29.93 7.82
CA GLY A 422 -57.88 -29.47 8.58
C GLY A 422 -59.12 -29.36 7.70
N LYS A 423 -60.09 -30.24 7.95
CA LYS A 423 -61.53 -30.09 7.65
C LYS A 423 -62.02 -28.72 8.16
N GLU A 424 -63.07 -28.06 7.67
CA GLU A 424 -64.43 -28.54 7.42
C GLU A 424 -65.30 -27.44 6.73
N LEU A 425 -66.55 -27.82 6.46
CA LEU A 425 -67.59 -27.27 5.59
C LEU A 425 -68.41 -26.03 6.08
N LYS A 426 -69.11 -25.42 5.10
CA LYS A 426 -70.44 -24.73 5.10
C LYS A 426 -70.51 -23.33 5.75
N VAL A 427 -71.16 -22.33 5.15
CA VAL A 427 -72.41 -22.28 4.35
C VAL A 427 -72.20 -21.64 2.97
#